data_AF-A0A422QJ58-F1
#
_entry.id   AF-A0A422QJ58-F1
#
_cell.length_a   1.000
_cell.length_b   1.000
_cell.length_c   1.000
_cell.angle_alpha   90.00
_cell.angle_beta   90.00
_cell.angle_gamma   90.00
#
_symmetry.space_group_name_H-M   'P 1'
#
loop_
_entity.id
_entity.type
_entity.pdbx_description
1 polymer ?
#
loop_
_entity_poly.entity_id
_entity_poly.type
_entity_poly.pdbx_seq_one_letter_code
_entity_poly.pdbx_strand_id
1 'polypeptide(L)' 'MKFNDVKSDTLNLRVAPSFKQALKAAADHEQRSMVNMLEVLVAEYCESHRISFPAPTAALGKPASEKTNKTAA' A
#
# COMPACT_ATOMS: atom_id res chain seq x y z
N MET A 1 6.41 2.33 0.12
CA MET A 1 5.35 1.91 -0.83
C MET A 1 4.80 3.18 -1.49
N LYS A 2 4.46 3.19 -2.79
CA LYS A 2 3.80 4.36 -3.44
C LYS A 2 2.59 3.90 -4.25
N PHE A 3 1.39 4.40 -3.90
CA PHE A 3 0.13 4.11 -4.59
C PHE A 3 -0.05 5.12 -5.74
N ASN A 4 0.69 4.90 -6.83
CA ASN A 4 0.74 5.85 -7.96
C ASN A 4 -0.12 5.35 -9.15
N ASP A 5 -1.28 4.75 -8.86
CA ASP A 5 -2.16 4.23 -9.92
C ASP A 5 -2.86 5.38 -10.66
N VAL A 6 -2.93 5.28 -11.99
CA VAL A 6 -3.54 6.29 -12.86
C VAL A 6 -5.06 6.29 -12.71
N LYS A 7 -5.66 5.21 -12.20
CA LYS A 7 -7.10 5.08 -11.96
C LYS A 7 -7.37 5.04 -10.46
N SER A 8 -8.15 6.01 -9.99
CA SER A 8 -8.64 6.02 -8.61
C SER A 8 -9.89 5.14 -8.48
N ASP A 9 -9.88 4.24 -7.49
CA ASP A 9 -11.06 3.47 -7.09
C ASP A 9 -11.70 4.10 -5.84
N THR A 10 -13.03 3.99 -5.68
CA THR A 10 -13.75 4.71 -4.61
C THR A 10 -13.88 3.85 -3.36
N LEU A 11 -13.17 4.22 -2.29
CA LEU A 11 -13.26 3.57 -0.98
C LEU A 11 -14.35 4.21 -0.10
N ASN A 12 -15.46 3.49 0.11
CA ASN A 12 -16.52 3.92 1.04
C ASN A 12 -16.30 3.28 2.43
N LEU A 13 -16.05 4.11 3.45
CA LEU A 13 -15.72 3.64 4.80
C LEU A 13 -16.70 4.18 5.85
N ARG A 14 -17.20 3.29 6.71
CA ARG A 14 -17.98 3.66 7.90
C ARG A 14 -17.10 3.53 9.13
N VAL A 15 -16.77 4.66 9.75
CA VAL A 15 -15.86 4.73 10.90
C VAL A 15 -16.51 5.41 12.09
N ALA A 16 -15.94 5.19 13.27
CA ALA A 16 -16.28 5.98 14.45
C ALA A 16 -15.92 7.46 14.24
N PRO A 17 -16.70 8.40 14.80
CA PRO A 17 -16.38 9.83 14.73
C PRO A 17 -15.00 10.18 15.29
N SER A 18 -14.57 9.48 16.36
CA SER A 18 -13.25 9.63 16.97
C SER A 18 -12.12 9.26 16.02
N PHE A 19 -12.27 8.18 15.25
CA PHE A 19 -11.28 7.78 14.23
C PHE A 19 -11.16 8.84 13.13
N LYS A 20 -12.30 9.38 12.67
CA LYS A 20 -12.30 10.46 11.68
C LYS A 20 -11.55 11.70 12.18
N GLN A 21 -11.74 12.07 13.44
CA GLN A 21 -11.04 13.20 14.05
C GLN A 21 -9.53 12.96 14.17
N ALA A 22 -9.13 11.77 14.61
CA ALA A 22 -7.72 11.39 14.70
C ALA A 22 -7.04 11.39 13.32
N LEU A 23 -7.68 10.79 12.31
CA LEU A 23 -7.18 10.78 10.93
C LEU A 23 -7.05 12.20 10.38
N LYS A 24 -8.04 13.05 10.64
CA LYS A 24 -8.00 14.45 10.22
C LYS A 24 -6.83 15.19 10.88
N ALA A 25 -6.65 15.05 12.20
CA ALA A 25 -5.54 15.70 12.91
C ALA A 25 -4.16 15.24 12.39
N ALA A 26 -4.00 13.95 12.09
CA ALA A 26 -2.77 13.43 11.49
C ALA A 26 -2.54 14.01 10.08
N ALA A 27 -3.59 14.08 9.26
CA ALA A 27 -3.52 14.64 7.91
C ALA A 27 -3.19 16.14 7.91
N ASP A 28 -3.80 16.91 8.83
CA ASP A 28 -3.53 18.33 9.02
C ASP A 28 -2.07 18.56 9.49
N HIS A 29 -1.54 17.70 10.36
CA HIS A 29 -0.16 17.77 10.85
C HIS A 29 0.87 17.58 9.71
N GLU A 30 0.60 16.68 8.76
CA GLU A 30 1.47 16.46 7.59
C GLU A 30 1.14 17.33 6.38
N GLN A 31 0.13 18.20 6.45
CA GLN A 31 -0.34 19.04 5.34
C GLN A 31 -0.74 18.21 4.10
N ARG A 32 -1.41 17.08 4.33
CA ARG A 32 -1.88 16.16 3.28
C ARG A 32 -3.38 15.95 3.37
N SER A 33 -4.01 15.43 2.31
CA SER A 33 -5.40 15.02 2.37
C SER A 33 -5.56 13.80 3.28
N MET A 34 -6.75 13.63 3.88
CA MET A 34 -7.05 12.44 4.71
C MET A 34 -6.87 11.12 3.95
N VAL A 35 -7.12 11.12 2.64
CA VAL A 35 -6.93 9.94 1.79
C VAL A 35 -5.45 9.62 1.65
N ASN A 36 -4.62 10.62 1.33
CA ASN A 36 -3.18 10.44 1.22
C ASN A 36 -2.55 10.07 2.58
N MET A 37 -3.10 10.56 3.69
CA MET A 37 -2.67 10.15 5.02
C MET A 37 -2.96 8.67 5.27
N LEU A 38 -4.15 8.19 4.87
CA LEU A 38 -4.51 6.78 4.99
C LEU A 38 -3.57 5.89 4.17
N GLU A 39 -3.20 6.31 2.96
CA GLU A 39 -2.21 5.61 2.15
C GLU A 39 -0.87 5.47 2.86
N VAL A 40 -0.34 6.55 3.44
CA VAL A 40 0.93 6.50 4.19
C VAL A 40 0.84 5.55 5.37
N LEU A 41 -0.24 5.62 6.16
CA LEU A 41 -0.45 4.72 7.29
C LEU A 41 -0.49 3.24 6.87
N VAL A 42 -1.16 2.94 5.75
CA VAL A 42 -1.24 1.58 5.21
C VAL A 42 0.12 1.14 4.66
N ALA A 43 0.86 2.02 3.98
CA ALA A 43 2.20 1.72 3.49
C ALA A 43 3.15 1.36 4.65
N GLU A 44 3.21 2.20 5.68
CA GLU A 44 4.05 1.98 6.86
C GLU A 44 3.68 0.69 7.60
N TYR A 45 2.38 0.41 7.74
CA TYR A 45 1.89 -0.82 8.35
C TYR A 45 2.33 -2.05 7.54
N CYS A 46 2.17 -2.02 6.22
CA CYS A 46 2.60 -3.12 5.35
C CYS A 46 4.12 -3.34 5.39
N GLU A 47 4.91 -2.26 5.39
CA GLU A 47 6.37 -2.33 5.49
C GLU A 47 6.82 -2.91 6.84
N SER A 48 6.23 -2.43 7.93
CA SER A 48 6.54 -2.87 9.30
C SER A 48 6.17 -4.35 9.53
N HIS A 49 5.07 -4.80 8.94
CA HIS A 49 4.58 -6.18 9.08
C HIS A 49 5.06 -7.13 7.98
N ARG A 50 5.89 -6.65 7.03
CA ARG A 50 6.34 -7.40 5.84
C ARG A 50 5.19 -8.02 5.04
N ILE A 51 4.07 -7.32 4.96
CA ILE A 51 2.90 -7.75 4.19
C ILE A 51 3.19 -7.42 2.72
N SER A 52 3.47 -8.45 1.93
CA SER A 52 3.70 -8.29 0.49
C SER A 52 2.36 -8.32 -0.25
N PHE A 53 1.97 -7.20 -0.85
CA PHE A 53 0.79 -7.14 -1.72
C PHE A 53 1.21 -7.49 -3.16
N PRO A 54 0.50 -8.38 -3.87
CA PRO A 54 0.77 -8.59 -5.29
C PRO A 54 0.46 -7.29 -6.03
N ALA A 55 1.48 -6.67 -6.63
CA ALA A 55 1.24 -5.56 -7.55
C ALA A 55 0.19 -6.02 -8.58
N PRO A 56 -0.80 -5.19 -8.95
CA PRO A 56 -1.73 -5.54 -10.01
C PRO A 56 -0.87 -5.87 -11.22
N THR A 57 -0.87 -7.15 -11.61
CA THR A 57 -0.17 -7.63 -12.78
C THR A 57 -0.87 -7.04 -14.00
N ALA A 58 -0.56 -5.78 -14.31
CA ALA A 58 -0.77 -5.25 -15.64
C ALA A 58 0.15 -6.06 -16.55
N ALA A 59 -0.48 -7.00 -17.27
CA ALA A 59 0.09 -7.94 -18.21
C ALA A 59 0.83 -9.16 -17.61
N LEU A 60 0.25 -10.33 -17.86
CA LEU A 60 1.01 -11.53 -18.15
C LEU A 60 2.03 -11.23 -19.27
N GLY A 61 3.23 -10.84 -18.89
CA GLY A 61 4.45 -10.91 -19.68
C GLY A 61 5.48 -11.63 -18.83
N LYS A 62 5.66 -12.92 -19.09
CA LYS A 62 6.55 -13.89 -18.40
C LYS A 62 7.81 -13.29 -17.75
N PRO A 63 8.17 -13.66 -16.52
CA PRO A 63 9.58 -13.75 -16.15
C PRO A 63 10.06 -15.17 -16.47
N ALA A 64 10.71 -15.30 -17.62
CA ALA A 64 11.62 -16.40 -17.87
C ALA A 64 12.94 -16.11 -17.13
N SER A 65 13.42 -17.10 -16.37
CA SER A 65 14.82 -17.29 -15.92
C SER A 65 15.37 -16.22 -14.95
N GLU A 66 16.24 -16.50 -13.97
CA GLU A 66 17.06 -17.67 -13.64
C GLU A 66 17.91 -17.24 -12.42
N LYS A 67 18.19 -18.16 -11.49
CA LYS A 67 19.47 -18.26 -10.77
C LYS A 67 19.51 -19.53 -9.89
N THR A 68 19.98 -20.60 -10.52
CA THR A 68 21.14 -21.42 -10.12
C THR A 68 21.54 -21.47 -8.64
N ASN A 69 21.41 -22.66 -8.04
CA ASN A 69 22.50 -23.47 -7.43
C ASN A 69 21.86 -24.67 -6.69
N LYS A 70 22.46 -25.85 -6.44
CA LYS A 70 23.64 -26.64 -6.84
C LYS A 70 23.77 -27.70 -5.73
N THR A 71 24.31 -28.89 -6.04
CA THR A 71 24.93 -29.89 -5.12
C THR A 71 23.94 -30.93 -4.54
N ALA A 72 23.88 -32.17 -5.06
CA ALA A 72 24.82 -33.30 -5.01
C ALA A 72 24.74 -34.13 -3.71
N ALA A 73 24.38 -35.40 -3.86
CA ALA A 73 24.96 -36.60 -3.24
C ALA A 73 24.13 -37.82 -3.63
#